data_AF-A0A352VMZ9-F1
#
_entry.id   AF-A0A352VMZ9-F1
#
_cell.length_a   1.000
_cell.length_b   1.000
_cell.length_c   1.000
_cell.angle_alpha   90.00
_cell.angle_beta   90.00
_cell.angle_gamma   90.00
#
_symmetry.space_group_name_H-M   'P 1'
#
loop_
_entity.id
_entity.type
_entity.pdbx_description
1 polymer ?
#
loop_
_entity_poly.entity_id
_entity_poly.type
_entity_poly.pdbx_seq_one_letter_code
_entity_poly.pdbx_strand_id
1 'polypeptide(L)'
;CTRLGAADADLVPFEKYAKAAEGLGKPSSAARALFGGAEHIERVDCLIREIGRQLGLESKTMDEVVTLVDDRLAKNRSQGPTS
;
A
#
# COMPACT_ATOMS: atom_id res chain seq x y z
N CYS A 1 -1.58 12.10 -10.42
CA CYS A 1 -0.20 11.95 -10.94
C CYS A 1 0.24 13.10 -11.86
N THR A 2 -0.65 14.00 -12.30
CA THR A 2 -0.27 15.19 -13.10
C THR A 2 0.75 16.08 -12.39
N ARG A 3 0.60 16.29 -11.07
CA ARG A 3 1.62 16.98 -10.23
C ARG A 3 2.99 16.28 -10.19
N LEU A 4 3.07 15.04 -10.65
CA LEU A 4 4.31 14.24 -10.75
C LEU A 4 4.79 14.09 -12.21
N GLY A 5 4.20 14.84 -13.15
CA GLY A 5 4.62 14.87 -14.55
C GLY A 5 3.95 13.87 -15.48
N ALA A 6 2.92 13.14 -15.02
CA ALA A 6 2.14 12.27 -15.92
C ALA A 6 1.31 13.10 -16.90
N ALA A 7 1.33 12.72 -18.19
CA ALA A 7 0.43 13.30 -19.19
C ALA A 7 -1.00 12.76 -18.99
N ASP A 8 -2.00 13.58 -19.28
CA ASP A 8 -3.41 13.19 -19.08
C ASP A 8 -3.80 11.96 -19.91
N ALA A 9 -3.20 11.80 -21.10
CA ALA A 9 -3.42 10.65 -21.97
C ALA A 9 -2.89 9.32 -21.38
N ASP A 10 -1.94 9.38 -20.45
CA ASP A 10 -1.38 8.20 -19.77
C ASP A 10 -2.20 7.81 -18.53
N LEU A 11 -3.13 8.67 -18.10
CA LEU A 11 -3.95 8.43 -16.92
C LEU A 11 -5.13 7.52 -17.25
N VAL A 12 -5.24 6.45 -16.50
CA VAL A 12 -6.42 5.60 -16.51
C VAL A 12 -7.49 6.22 -15.58
N PRO A 13 -8.73 6.42 -16.05
CA PRO A 13 -9.82 6.94 -15.21
C PRO A 13 -10.04 6.11 -13.94
N PHE A 14 -10.36 6.76 -12.83
CA PHE A 14 -10.53 6.12 -11.53
C PHE A 14 -11.59 5.01 -11.55
N GLU A 15 -12.69 5.21 -12.28
CA GLU A 15 -13.79 4.25 -12.40
C GLU A 15 -13.34 2.89 -12.95
N LYS A 16 -12.29 2.85 -13.79
CA LYS A 16 -11.73 1.58 -14.26
C LYS A 16 -11.05 0.82 -13.12
N TYR A 17 -10.34 1.52 -12.24
CA TYR A 17 -9.75 0.91 -11.04
C TYR A 17 -10.79 0.48 -10.03
N ALA A 18 -11.81 1.32 -9.78
CA ALA A 18 -12.91 0.99 -8.88
C ALA A 18 -13.64 -0.29 -9.31
N LYS A 19 -13.98 -0.41 -10.60
CA LYS A 19 -14.58 -1.64 -11.17
C LYS A 19 -13.65 -2.85 -11.09
N ALA A 20 -12.36 -2.68 -11.35
CA ALA A 20 -11.41 -3.78 -11.24
C ALA A 20 -11.30 -4.29 -9.79
N ALA A 21 -11.42 -3.40 -8.80
CA ALA A 21 -11.35 -3.76 -7.38
C ALA A 21 -12.49 -4.70 -6.94
N GLU A 22 -13.67 -4.62 -7.57
CA GLU A 22 -14.79 -5.53 -7.32
C GLU A 22 -14.42 -7.01 -7.61
N GLY A 23 -13.46 -7.25 -8.52
CA GLY A 23 -12.95 -8.58 -8.85
C GLY A 23 -11.83 -9.09 -7.94
N LEU A 24 -11.30 -8.27 -7.03
CA LEU A 24 -10.16 -8.63 -6.17
C LEU A 24 -10.62 -9.41 -4.92
N GLY A 25 -11.01 -10.67 -5.11
CA GLY A 25 -11.44 -11.55 -4.01
C GLY A 25 -10.29 -12.29 -3.30
N LYS A 26 -9.11 -12.39 -3.92
CA LYS A 26 -7.95 -13.09 -3.34
C LYS A 26 -7.02 -12.12 -2.62
N PRO A 27 -6.35 -12.54 -1.52
CA PRO A 27 -5.38 -11.70 -0.84
C PRO A 27 -4.22 -11.34 -1.77
N SER A 28 -3.80 -10.08 -1.71
CA SER A 28 -2.65 -9.56 -2.45
C SER A 28 -1.34 -10.28 -2.06
N SER A 29 -0.30 -10.12 -2.86
CA SER A 29 1.05 -10.64 -2.52
C SER A 29 1.54 -10.11 -1.19
N ALA A 30 1.39 -8.81 -0.93
CA ALA A 30 1.75 -8.17 0.33
C ALA A 30 0.98 -8.78 1.51
N ALA A 31 -0.34 -8.94 1.39
CA ALA A 31 -1.13 -9.58 2.45
C ALA A 31 -0.67 -11.02 2.71
N ARG A 32 -0.47 -11.82 1.65
CA ARG A 32 0.02 -13.19 1.78
C ARG A 32 1.38 -13.26 2.49
N ALA A 33 2.32 -12.36 2.15
CA ALA A 33 3.63 -12.30 2.81
C ALA A 33 3.51 -11.90 4.30
N LEU A 34 2.76 -10.84 4.61
CA LEU A 34 2.55 -10.37 5.98
C LEU A 34 1.90 -11.43 6.87
N PHE A 35 0.87 -12.10 6.37
CA PHE A 35 0.18 -13.14 7.13
C PHE A 35 0.92 -14.48 7.11
N GLY A 36 1.88 -14.67 6.19
CA GLY A 36 2.83 -15.78 6.18
C GLY A 36 4.05 -15.59 7.09
N GLY A 37 4.16 -14.45 7.80
CA GLY A 37 5.24 -14.21 8.76
C GLY A 37 6.45 -13.44 8.22
N ALA A 38 6.36 -12.87 7.01
CA ALA A 38 7.46 -12.07 6.46
C ALA A 38 7.81 -10.89 7.40
N GLU A 39 9.09 -10.76 7.76
CA GLU A 39 9.60 -9.68 8.59
C GLU A 39 9.79 -8.36 7.82
N HIS A 40 9.91 -8.49 6.50
CA HIS A 40 10.10 -7.41 5.54
C HIS A 40 9.28 -7.66 4.28
N ILE A 41 8.70 -6.60 3.73
CA ILE A 41 8.05 -6.55 2.42
C ILE A 41 8.40 -5.23 1.74
N GLU A 42 8.21 -5.11 0.43
CA GLU A 42 8.22 -3.82 -0.25
C GLU A 42 7.04 -2.95 0.22
N ARG A 43 7.27 -1.65 0.43
CA ARG A 43 6.32 -0.71 1.07
C ARG A 43 5.87 0.43 0.14
N VAL A 44 5.07 0.06 -0.86
CA VAL A 44 4.48 1.02 -1.81
C VAL A 44 3.53 2.01 -1.10
N ASP A 45 2.83 1.57 -0.06
CA ASP A 45 2.00 2.42 0.80
C ASP A 45 2.79 3.57 1.44
N CYS A 46 4.00 3.30 1.96
CA CYS A 46 4.88 4.32 2.49
C CYS A 46 5.33 5.32 1.43
N LEU A 47 5.68 4.83 0.23
CA LEU A 47 6.07 5.69 -0.90
C LEU A 47 4.94 6.65 -1.29
N ILE A 48 3.71 6.15 -1.43
CA ILE A 48 2.54 6.98 -1.77
C ILE A 48 2.25 8.01 -0.68
N ARG A 49 2.32 7.62 0.60
CA ARG A 49 2.14 8.55 1.73
C ARG A 49 3.17 9.69 1.67
N GLU A 50 4.43 9.36 1.44
CA GLU A 50 5.52 10.34 1.42
C GLU A 50 5.38 11.32 0.24
N ILE A 51 5.04 10.81 -0.96
CA ILE A 51 4.71 11.66 -2.11
C ILE A 51 3.54 12.59 -1.79
N GLY A 52 2.49 12.07 -1.13
CA GLY A 52 1.35 12.88 -0.69
C GLY A 52 1.77 14.04 0.21
N ARG A 53 2.58 13.74 1.25
CA ARG A 53 3.11 14.76 2.17
C ARG A 53 3.96 15.81 1.45
N GLN A 54 4.84 15.41 0.55
CA GLN A 54 5.66 16.35 -0.25
C GLN A 54 4.81 17.26 -1.15
N LEU A 55 3.62 16.80 -1.57
CA LEU A 55 2.66 17.59 -2.34
C LEU A 55 1.64 18.35 -1.47
N GLY A 56 1.75 18.30 -0.14
CA GLY A 56 0.78 18.88 0.80
C GLY A 56 -0.59 18.20 0.78
N LEU A 57 -0.66 16.95 0.32
CA LEU A 57 -1.86 16.11 0.22
C LEU A 57 -1.86 15.05 1.33
N GLU A 58 -2.16 15.48 2.55
CA GLU A 58 -2.28 14.57 3.69
C GLU A 58 -3.55 13.71 3.59
N SER A 59 -3.43 12.43 4.00
CA SER A 59 -4.54 11.49 3.98
C SER A 59 -4.49 10.59 5.20
N LYS A 60 -5.46 10.77 6.11
CA LYS A 60 -5.60 9.95 7.32
C LYS A 60 -5.75 8.47 6.99
N THR A 61 -6.48 8.15 5.93
CA THR A 61 -6.65 6.76 5.46
C THR A 61 -5.32 6.14 5.05
N MET A 62 -4.43 6.90 4.39
CA MET A 62 -3.09 6.40 4.04
C MET A 62 -2.21 6.23 5.28
N ASP A 63 -2.30 7.15 6.23
CA ASP A 63 -1.57 7.03 7.51
C ASP A 63 -2.01 5.76 8.27
N GLU A 64 -3.32 5.52 8.38
CA GLU A 64 -3.89 4.33 9.01
C GLU A 64 -3.44 3.03 8.33
N VAL A 65 -3.46 2.97 7.00
CA VAL A 65 -2.97 1.80 6.24
C VAL A 65 -1.50 1.52 6.56
N VAL A 66 -0.65 2.56 6.54
CA VAL A 66 0.78 2.39 6.85
C VAL A 66 0.98 1.89 8.27
N THR A 67 0.27 2.46 9.26
CA THR A 67 0.33 2.01 10.66
C THR A 67 -0.06 0.54 10.82
N LEU A 68 -1.15 0.10 10.16
CA LEU A 68 -1.59 -1.29 10.23
C LEU A 68 -0.55 -2.27 9.69
N VAL A 69 0.15 -1.90 8.61
CA VAL A 69 1.21 -2.73 8.03
C VAL A 69 2.46 -2.72 8.93
N ASP A 70 2.84 -1.56 9.48
CA ASP A 70 3.96 -1.45 10.43
C ASP A 70 3.74 -2.33 11.67
N ASP A 71 2.53 -2.29 12.25
CA ASP A 71 2.15 -3.09 13.41
C ASP A 71 2.21 -4.58 13.11
N ARG A 72 1.75 -5.00 11.92
CA ARG A 72 1.82 -6.41 11.52
C ARG A 72 3.26 -6.88 11.34
N LEU A 73 4.11 -6.07 10.71
CA LEU A 73 5.53 -6.38 10.54
C LEU A 73 6.27 -6.43 11.88
N ALA A 74 5.93 -5.55 12.82
CA ALA A 74 6.49 -5.57 14.17
C ALA A 74 6.12 -6.87 14.91
N LYS A 75 4.88 -7.33 14.78
CA LYS A 75 4.45 -8.63 15.31
C LYS A 75 5.26 -9.78 14.70
N ASN A 76 5.41 -9.80 13.38
CA ASN A 76 6.19 -10.85 12.71
C ASN A 76 7.65 -10.90 13.21
N ARG A 77 8.32 -9.74 13.31
CA ARG A 77 9.69 -9.66 13.85
C ARG A 77 9.82 -10.11 15.30
N SER A 78 8.77 -9.91 16.11
CA SER A 78 8.77 -10.34 17.51
C SER A 78 8.58 -11.85 17.71
N GLN A 79 8.05 -12.55 16.71
CA GLN A 79 7.75 -13.98 16.78
C GLN A 79 8.91 -14.86 16.29
N GLY A 80 9.93 -14.28 15.66
CA GLY A 80 11.00 -15.01 15.00
C GLY A 80 10.52 -15.73 13.73
N PRO A 81 11.43 -16.23 12.87
CA PRO A 81 11.04 -16.91 11.65
C PRO A 81 10.19 -18.15 11.98
N THR A 82 9.01 -18.23 11.36
CA THR A 82 8.17 -19.43 11.40
C THR A 82 8.96 -20.59 10.80
N SER A 83 9.43 -21.53 11.65
CA SER A 83 10.07 -22.79 11.24
C SER A 83 9.16 -23.65 10.36
#